data_AF-A0A1I3YEY8-F1
#
_entry.id   AF-A0A1I3YEY8-F1
#
_cell.length_a   1.000
_cell.length_b   1.000
_cell.length_c   1.000
_cell.angle_alpha   90.00
_cell.angle_beta   90.00
_cell.angle_gamma   90.00
#
_symmetry.space_group_name_H-M   'P 1'
#
loop_
_entity.id
_entity.type
_entity.pdbx_description
1 polymer ?
#
loop_
_entity_poly.entity_id
_entity_poly.type
_entity_poly.pdbx_seq_one_letter_code
_entity_poly.pdbx_strand_id
1 'polypeptide(L)' 'MIYFMVFSAITALLGLATAAAAHDAALAIFGYGLFGFGVMFALFLVKRHFDAADAARH' A
#
# COMPACT_ATOMS: atom_id res chain seq x y z
N MET A 1 7.20 -6.06 -10.84
CA MET A 1 5.97 -6.28 -10.03
C MET A 1 6.29 -6.52 -8.57
N ILE A 2 7.05 -7.59 -8.26
CA ILE A 2 7.24 -8.05 -6.88
C ILE A 2 7.95 -7.02 -5.98
N TYR A 3 8.94 -6.28 -6.50
CA TYR A 3 9.62 -5.21 -5.75
C TYR A 3 8.67 -4.10 -5.29
N PHE A 4 7.77 -3.65 -6.17
CA PHE A 4 6.78 -2.61 -5.84
C PHE A 4 5.73 -3.10 -4.86
N MET A 5 5.34 -4.38 -4.95
CA MET A 5 4.40 -5.01 -4.03
C MET A 5 5.02 -5.15 -2.63
N VAL A 6 6.28 -5.59 -2.54
CA VAL A 6 7.04 -5.66 -1.28
C VAL A 6 7.23 -4.26 -0.69
N PHE A 7 7.60 -3.26 -1.50
CA PHE A 7 7.70 -1.87 -1.06
C PHE A 7 6.36 -1.34 -0.51
N SER A 8 5.25 -1.65 -1.19
CA SER A 8 3.90 -1.29 -0.74
C SER A 8 3.53 -1.94 0.59
N ALA A 9 3.86 -3.22 0.76
CA ALA A 9 3.64 -3.95 2.01
C ALA A 9 4.47 -3.37 3.16
N ILE A 10 5.75 -3.06 2.92
CA ILE A 10 6.62 -2.41 3.91
C ILE A 10 6.06 -1.04 4.28
N THR A 11 5.64 -0.24 3.30
CA THR A 11 5.05 1.08 3.54
C THR A 11 3.77 0.98 4.37
N ALA A 12 2.91 0.00 4.07
CA ALA A 12 1.70 -0.24 4.85
C ALA A 12 2.03 -0.63 6.30
N LEU A 13 2.96 -1.55 6.50
CA LEU A 13 3.40 -1.98 7.84
C LEU A 13 4.04 -0.84 8.63
N LEU A 14 4.81 0.02 7.98
CA LEU A 14 5.39 1.22 8.61
C LEU A 14 4.30 2.22 9.00
N GLY A 15 3.28 2.42 8.16
CA GLY A 15 2.11 3.23 8.49
C GLY A 15 1.36 2.70 9.72
N LEU A 16 1.16 1.38 9.78
CA LEU A 16 0.49 0.74 10.91
C LEU A 16 1.33 0.81 12.20
N ALA A 17 2.65 0.61 12.09
CA ALA A 17 3.56 0.78 13.22
C ALA A 17 3.59 2.23 13.72
N THR A 18 3.56 3.20 12.81
CA THR A 18 3.50 4.64 13.14
C THR A 18 2.17 4.98 13.83
N ALA A 19 1.05 4.43 13.34
CA ALA A 19 -0.25 4.60 13.99
C ALA A 19 -0.29 3.98 15.39
N ALA A 20 0.34 2.81 15.57
CA ALA A 20 0.40 2.13 16.87
C ALA A 20 1.31 2.85 17.90
N ALA A 21 2.38 3.50 17.43
CA ALA A 21 3.29 4.28 18.27
C ALA A 21 2.84 5.74 18.47
N ALA A 22 1.73 6.15 17.84
CA ALA A 22 1.27 7.53 17.91
C ALA A 22 0.66 7.86 19.27
N HIS A 23 1.22 8.88 19.93
CA HIS A 23 0.65 9.48 21.14
C HIS A 23 -0.27 10.67 20.85
N ASP A 24 -0.30 11.14 19.59
CA ASP A 24 -1.10 12.28 19.14
C ASP A 24 -2.01 11.89 17.97
N ALA A 25 -3.22 12.46 17.93
CA ALA A 25 -4.24 12.16 16.94
C ALA A 25 -3.77 12.45 15.50
N ALA A 26 -2.96 13.49 15.29
CA ALA A 26 -2.45 13.84 13.96
C ALA A 26 -1.54 12.73 13.40
N LEU A 27 -0.65 12.19 14.23
CA LEU A 27 0.28 11.13 13.83
C LEU A 27 -0.44 9.80 13.62
N ALA A 28 -1.47 9.52 14.42
CA ALA A 28 -2.33 8.34 14.23
C ALA A 28 -3.06 8.39 12.88
N ILE A 29 -3.68 9.53 12.54
CA ILE A 29 -4.35 9.72 11.24
C ILE A 29 -3.37 9.56 10.09
N PHE A 30 -2.17 10.12 10.20
CA PHE A 30 -1.12 9.94 9.20
C PHE A 30 -0.74 8.48 9.02
N GLY A 31 -0.53 7.74 10.11
CA GLY A 31 -0.21 6.31 10.07
C GLY A 31 -1.30 5.47 9.39
N TYR A 32 -2.57 5.72 9.72
CA TYR A 32 -3.70 5.08 9.04
C TYR A 32 -3.80 5.45 7.56
N GLY A 33 -3.51 6.71 7.22
CA GLY A 33 -3.44 7.17 5.83
C GLY A 33 -2.35 6.45 5.04
N LEU A 34 -1.15 6.31 5.63
CA LEU A 34 -0.02 5.60 5.02
C LEU A 34 -0.32 4.11 4.85
N PHE A 35 -0.95 3.48 5.85
CA PHE A 35 -1.44 2.10 5.77
C PHE A 35 -2.45 1.93 4.64
N GLY A 36 -3.51 2.74 4.62
CA GLY A 36 -4.54 2.69 3.58
C GLY A 36 -3.97 2.92 2.18
N PHE A 37 -3.06 3.88 2.03
CA PHE A 37 -2.36 4.13 0.78
C PHE A 37 -1.53 2.92 0.32
N GLY A 38 -0.75 2.32 1.22
CA GLY A 38 0.04 1.12 0.91
C GLY A 38 -0.81 -0.10 0.54
N VAL A 39 -1.98 -0.27 1.14
CA VAL A 39 -2.89 -1.36 0.76
C VAL A 39 -3.54 -1.10 -0.61
N MET A 40 -4.05 0.12 -0.83
CA MET A 40 -4.67 0.50 -2.11
C MET A 40 -3.66 0.45 -3.27
N PHE A 41 -2.42 0.89 -3.04
CA PHE A 41 -1.36 0.83 -4.04
C PHE A 41 -1.00 -0.61 -4.41
N ALA A 42 -0.94 -1.53 -3.44
CA ALA A 42 -0.71 -2.94 -3.70
C ALA A 42 -1.83 -3.55 -4.57
N LEU A 43 -3.09 -3.27 -4.25
CA LEU A 43 -4.24 -3.73 -5.04
C LEU A 43 -4.24 -3.13 -6.46
N PHE A 44 -3.87 -1.85 -6.59
CA PHE A 44 -3.73 -1.21 -7.90
C PHE A 44 -2.65 -1.88 -8.76
N LEU A 45 -1.51 -2.26 -8.17
CA LEU A 45 -0.46 -2.99 -8.87
C LEU A 45 -0.93 -4.37 -9.34
N VAL A 46 -1.69 -5.08 -8.50
CA VAL A 46 -2.31 -6.36 -8.87
C VAL A 46 -3.25 -6.17 -10.06
N LYS A 47 -4.16 -5.18 -9.98
CA LYS A 47 -5.09 -4.87 -11.07
C LYS A 47 -4.33 -4.56 -12.36
N ARG A 48 -3.34 -3.66 -12.30
CA ARG A 48 -2.49 -3.30 -13.44
C ARG A 48 -1.76 -4.51 -14.04
N HIS A 49 -1.39 -5.51 -13.23
CA HIS A 49 -0.78 -6.73 -13.74
C HIS A 49 -1.73 -7.52 -14.63
N PHE A 50 -2.95 -7.73 -14.14
CA PHE A 50 -3.97 -8.46 -14.87
C PHE A 50 -4.44 -7.69 -16.10
N ASP A 51 -4.65 -6.38 -15.99
CA ASP A 51 -4.99 -5.52 -17.13
C ASP A 51 -3.90 -5.60 -18.23
N ALA A 52 -2.61 -5.64 -17.86
CA ALA A 52 -1.52 -5.79 -18.81
C ALA A 52 -1.46 -7.19 -19.44
N ALA A 53 -1.84 -8.24 -18.70
CA ALA A 53 -1.89 -9.60 -19.22
C ALA A 53 -3.08 -9.80 -20.17
N ASP A 54 -4.24 -9.23 -19.86
CA ASP A 54 -5.42 -9.27 -20.73
C ASP A 54 -5.20 -8.44 -21.99
N ALA A 55 -4.59 -7.26 -21.89
CA ALA A 55 -4.22 -6.44 -23.05
C ALA A 55 -3.20 -7.11 -23.98
N ALA A 56 -2.35 -8.01 -23.46
CA ALA A 56 -1.42 -8.78 -24.29
C ALA A 56 -2.08 -9.99 -24.98
N ARG A 57 -3.34 -10.31 -24.61
CA ARG A 57 -4.09 -11.47 -25.09
C ARG A 57 -5.10 -11.12 -26.20
N HIS A 58 -5.40 -9.83 -26.37
CA HIS A 58 -6.25 -9.25 -27.42
C HIS A 58 -5.39 -8.55 -28.47
#